data_AF-A0A4R1BJT4-F1
#
_entry.id   AF-A0A4R1BJT4-F1
#
_cell.length_a   1.000
_cell.length_b   1.000
_cell.length_c   1.000
_cell.angle_alpha   90.00
_cell.angle_beta   90.00
_cell.angle_gamma   90.00
#
_symmetry.space_group_name_H-M   'P 1'
#
loop_
_entity.id
_entity.type
_entity.pdbx_description
1 polymer ?
#
loop_
_entity_poly.entity_id
_entity_poly.type
_entity_poly.pdbx_seq_one_letter_code
_entity_poly.pdbx_strand_id
1 'polypeptide(L)'
;MPARLRFLLQYFLSWLLFFALARGLFLAGTAGASGGTGAGLLARSFWYGARMDASMAAYLTLPVSVFLLASVFVPFFRRALVYQVYTLLLLLPVLLLILSDIPMFRIWGFRIDATPLKYLSNPREAWASVSHLPVWAYALAFIILYAGACMLAKRFLARAAAGLQRQERWYVAVSTLLVATGALIIPMRGGMQQTPLNQSSVYFSSSNYANQAALNAPWNFLFGVVSESDAGSEVNPYNYMPAAEAKRIVDSLPKEGPKILAAKKYDQPNLIVVIWESGTAKMIDRVVDGVPVAPGLNRLKGEGVWFANAFASGDRTDKGVPAVLSGYPALPLSSIIRLPNKARKLATLPGLYRQQGYHTAFY
;
A
#
# COMPACT_ATOMS: atom_id res chain seq x y z
N MET A 1 10.05 -7.78 34.48
CA MET A 1 9.64 -8.18 33.12
C MET A 1 10.20 -9.57 32.82
N PRO A 2 9.36 -10.54 32.41
CA PRO A 2 9.82 -11.87 31.98
C PRO A 2 10.87 -11.78 30.86
N ALA A 3 11.89 -12.62 30.91
CA ALA A 3 12.97 -12.73 29.93
C ALA A 3 12.43 -13.01 28.51
N ARG A 4 11.43 -13.88 28.38
CA ARG A 4 10.79 -14.18 27.07
C ARG A 4 10.10 -12.95 26.47
N LEU A 5 9.34 -12.22 27.30
CA LEU A 5 8.70 -10.98 26.87
C LEU A 5 9.74 -9.92 26.51
N ARG A 6 10.82 -9.80 27.29
CA ARG A 6 11.92 -8.86 27.01
C ARG A 6 12.57 -9.17 25.67
N PHE A 7 12.85 -10.44 25.40
CA PHE A 7 13.40 -10.88 24.12
C PHE A 7 12.45 -10.55 22.97
N LEU A 8 11.13 -10.80 23.11
CA LEU A 8 10.14 -10.47 22.08
C LEU A 8 10.11 -8.97 21.76
N LEU A 9 10.09 -8.11 22.79
CA LEU A 9 10.11 -6.66 22.59
C LEU A 9 11.42 -6.20 21.94
N GLN A 10 12.56 -6.72 22.40
CA GLN A 10 13.87 -6.42 21.80
C GLN A 10 13.92 -6.83 20.33
N TYR A 11 13.37 -8.00 20.00
CA TYR A 11 13.29 -8.50 18.62
C TYR A 11 12.45 -7.58 17.74
N PHE A 12 11.24 -7.22 18.19
CA PHE A 12 10.35 -6.29 17.48
C PHE A 12 11.01 -4.92 17.26
N LEU A 13 11.59 -4.34 18.32
CA LEU A 13 12.25 -3.03 18.25
C LEU A 13 13.49 -3.05 17.35
N SER A 14 14.20 -4.18 17.28
CA SER A 14 15.35 -4.31 16.37
C SER A 14 14.95 -4.25 14.90
N TRP A 15 13.82 -4.87 14.52
CA TRP A 15 13.26 -4.75 13.18
C TRP A 15 12.74 -3.34 12.89
N LEU A 16 12.10 -2.70 13.86
CA LEU A 16 11.62 -1.32 13.72
C LEU A 16 12.80 -0.36 13.45
N LEU A 17 13.88 -0.50 14.23
CA LEU A 17 15.10 0.27 14.02
C LEU A 17 15.75 -0.04 12.66
N PHE A 18 15.83 -1.32 12.28
CA PHE A 18 16.36 -1.73 10.98
C PHE A 18 15.58 -1.08 9.82
N PHE A 19 14.25 -1.04 9.88
CA PHE A 19 13.43 -0.41 8.86
C PHE A 19 13.54 1.12 8.85
N ALA A 20 13.68 1.75 10.02
CA ALA A 20 13.97 3.18 10.08
C ALA A 20 15.33 3.50 9.41
N LEU A 21 16.37 2.71 9.67
CA LEU A 21 17.67 2.84 9.01
C LEU A 21 17.56 2.59 7.48
N ALA A 22 16.76 1.61 7.08
CA ALA A 22 16.50 1.33 5.66
C ALA A 22 15.79 2.50 4.96
N ARG A 23 14.87 3.21 5.64
CA ARG A 23 14.28 4.45 5.12
C ARG A 23 15.34 5.55 4.98
N GLY A 24 16.23 5.70 5.96
CA GLY A 24 17.36 6.62 5.86
C GLY A 24 18.26 6.32 4.66
N LEU A 25 18.58 5.05 4.44
CA LEU A 25 19.33 4.58 3.28
C LEU A 25 18.60 4.88 1.97
N PHE A 26 17.28 4.66 1.92
CA PHE A 26 16.47 4.99 0.75
C PHE A 26 16.48 6.50 0.44
N LEU A 27 16.30 7.36 1.44
CA LEU A 27 16.33 8.80 1.27
C LEU A 27 17.70 9.27 0.79
N ALA A 28 18.78 8.75 1.36
CA ALA A 28 20.14 9.06 0.90
C ALA A 28 20.35 8.57 -0.55
N GLY A 29 19.91 7.35 -0.85
CA GLY A 29 20.00 6.74 -2.17
C GLY A 29 19.08 7.38 -3.23
N THR A 30 18.11 8.20 -2.85
CA THR A 30 17.16 8.84 -3.77
C THR A 30 17.10 10.36 -3.62
N ALA A 31 18.09 10.96 -2.94
CA ALA A 31 18.12 12.40 -2.67
C ALA A 31 17.98 13.26 -3.94
N GLY A 32 18.57 12.81 -5.07
CA GLY A 32 18.43 13.49 -6.37
C GLY A 32 17.00 13.49 -6.94
N ALA A 33 16.15 12.56 -6.53
CA ALA A 33 14.74 12.47 -6.93
C ALA A 33 13.80 13.26 -6.00
N SER A 34 14.32 13.93 -4.96
CA SER A 34 13.51 14.64 -3.96
C SER A 34 12.80 15.88 -4.51
N GLY A 35 13.25 16.44 -5.64
CA GLY A 35 12.61 17.56 -6.32
C GLY A 35 12.42 18.81 -5.44
N GLY A 36 13.33 19.04 -4.48
CA GLY A 36 13.21 20.15 -3.53
C GLY A 36 12.23 19.92 -2.38
N THR A 37 11.79 18.67 -2.14
CA THR A 37 10.98 18.33 -0.97
C THR A 37 11.73 18.72 0.31
N GLY A 38 11.14 19.63 1.10
CA GLY A 38 11.79 20.17 2.30
C GLY A 38 12.13 19.10 3.34
N ALA A 39 13.26 19.29 4.04
CA ALA A 39 13.76 18.35 5.05
C ALA A 39 12.72 18.02 6.14
N GLY A 40 11.85 18.97 6.50
CA GLY A 40 10.75 18.74 7.44
C GLY A 40 9.71 17.71 6.96
N LEU A 41 9.40 17.70 5.65
CA LEU A 41 8.52 16.67 5.07
C LEU A 41 9.23 15.31 5.03
N LEU A 42 10.54 15.29 4.72
CA LEU A 42 11.31 14.05 4.76
C LEU A 42 11.40 13.47 6.18
N ALA A 43 11.58 14.32 7.21
CA ALA A 43 11.55 13.88 8.60
C ALA A 43 10.19 13.31 9.00
N ARG A 44 9.08 13.94 8.55
CA ARG A 44 7.73 13.42 8.76
C ARG A 44 7.53 12.04 8.12
N SER A 45 8.21 11.72 7.01
CA SER A 45 8.13 10.38 6.41
C SER A 45 8.57 9.26 7.36
N PHE A 46 9.47 9.54 8.32
CA PHE A 46 9.82 8.58 9.37
C PHE A 46 8.68 8.36 10.35
N TRP A 47 8.00 9.43 10.76
CA TRP A 47 6.87 9.33 11.69
C TRP A 47 5.68 8.59 11.08
N TYR A 48 5.23 9.02 9.90
CA TYR A 48 4.10 8.39 9.21
C TYR A 48 4.45 6.97 8.74
N GLY A 49 5.69 6.76 8.29
CA GLY A 49 6.18 5.47 7.83
C GLY A 49 6.45 4.46 8.95
N ALA A 50 6.72 4.91 10.18
CA ALA A 50 6.92 4.02 11.34
C ALA A 50 5.73 3.10 11.57
N ARG A 51 4.53 3.52 11.17
CA ARG A 51 3.32 2.70 11.18
C ARG A 51 3.44 1.44 10.33
N MET A 52 3.97 1.59 9.12
CA MET A 52 4.18 0.48 8.19
C MET A 52 5.41 -0.34 8.55
N ASP A 53 6.44 0.30 9.11
CA ASP A 53 7.60 -0.41 9.68
C ASP A 53 7.18 -1.30 10.85
N ALA A 54 6.31 -0.80 11.74
CA ALA A 54 5.78 -1.55 12.86
C ALA A 54 4.92 -2.73 12.37
N SER A 55 4.11 -2.54 11.33
CA SER A 55 3.35 -3.63 10.71
C SER A 55 4.28 -4.73 10.17
N MET A 56 5.29 -4.37 9.39
CA MET A 56 6.26 -5.34 8.86
C MET A 56 7.05 -6.02 9.99
N ALA A 57 7.53 -5.26 10.97
CA ALA A 57 8.22 -5.79 12.14
C ALA A 57 7.33 -6.77 12.92
N ALA A 58 6.04 -6.50 13.04
CA ALA A 58 5.09 -7.40 13.70
C ALA A 58 4.88 -8.70 12.90
N TYR A 59 4.74 -8.64 11.57
CA TYR A 59 4.69 -9.84 10.72
C TYR A 59 5.94 -10.72 10.89
N LEU A 60 7.13 -10.11 10.91
CA LEU A 60 8.40 -10.85 11.12
C LEU A 60 8.58 -11.35 12.56
N THR A 61 7.94 -10.69 13.54
CA THR A 61 8.04 -11.07 14.95
C THR A 61 7.00 -12.14 15.33
N LEU A 62 5.91 -12.27 14.58
CA LEU A 62 4.83 -13.20 14.91
C LEU A 62 5.32 -14.67 15.03
N PRO A 63 6.09 -15.25 14.10
CA PRO A 63 6.64 -16.61 14.27
C PRO A 63 7.59 -16.73 15.46
N VAL A 64 8.35 -15.68 15.78
CA VAL A 64 9.21 -15.64 16.98
C VAL A 64 8.39 -15.73 18.25
N SER A 65 7.21 -15.09 18.30
CA SER A 65 6.31 -15.21 19.45
C SER A 65 5.82 -16.65 19.66
N VAL A 66 5.57 -17.40 18.57
CA VAL A 66 5.20 -18.81 18.60
C VAL A 66 6.37 -19.68 19.08
N PHE A 67 7.59 -19.42 18.59
CA PHE A 67 8.80 -20.10 19.08
C PHE A 67 9.03 -19.85 20.57
N LEU A 68 8.78 -18.64 21.06
CA LEU A 68 8.89 -18.33 22.49
C LEU A 68 7.83 -19.05 23.33
N LEU A 69 6.58 -19.16 22.84
CA LEU A 69 5.55 -19.97 23.48
C LEU A 69 5.99 -21.44 23.56
N ALA A 70 6.50 -22.00 22.45
CA ALA A 70 7.03 -23.36 22.41
C ALA A 70 8.24 -23.54 23.35
N SER A 71 9.09 -22.50 23.51
CA SER A 71 10.27 -22.53 24.40
C SER A 71 9.95 -22.71 25.89
N VAL A 72 8.70 -22.50 26.29
CA VAL A 72 8.24 -22.79 27.65
C VAL A 72 8.36 -24.30 27.91
N PHE A 73 7.85 -25.11 26.99
CA PHE A 73 7.76 -26.57 27.13
C PHE A 73 8.91 -27.31 26.45
N VAL A 74 9.47 -26.76 25.38
CA VAL A 74 10.45 -27.43 24.52
C VAL A 74 11.80 -26.70 24.58
N PRO A 75 12.84 -27.30 25.20
CA PRO A 75 14.14 -26.65 25.38
C PRO A 75 14.87 -26.25 24.08
N PHE A 76 14.56 -26.92 22.97
CA PHE A 76 15.12 -26.59 21.65
C PHE A 76 14.93 -25.11 21.28
N PHE A 77 13.74 -24.55 21.52
CA PHE A 77 13.41 -23.15 21.21
C PHE A 77 14.04 -22.14 22.18
N ARG A 78 14.78 -22.59 23.20
CA ARG A 78 15.56 -21.69 24.08
C ARG A 78 16.94 -21.36 23.49
N ARG A 79 17.35 -22.03 22.42
CA ARG A 79 18.66 -21.84 21.77
C ARG A 79 18.65 -20.59 20.90
N ALA A 80 19.65 -19.72 21.07
CA ALA A 80 19.83 -18.52 20.23
C ALA A 80 19.88 -18.85 18.73
N LEU A 81 20.43 -20.03 18.39
CA LEU A 81 20.56 -20.50 17.01
C LEU A 81 19.23 -20.52 16.24
N VAL A 82 18.11 -20.86 16.89
CA VAL A 82 16.79 -20.90 16.24
C VAL A 82 16.41 -19.51 15.70
N TYR A 83 16.52 -18.49 16.56
CA TYR A 83 16.22 -17.11 16.20
C TYR A 83 17.24 -16.53 15.22
N GLN A 84 18.51 -16.92 15.34
CA GLN A 84 19.57 -16.52 14.41
C GLN A 84 19.29 -17.06 13.00
N VAL A 85 19.04 -18.36 12.86
CA VAL A 85 18.75 -18.99 11.56
C VAL A 85 17.51 -18.36 10.93
N TYR A 86 16.43 -18.24 11.70
CA TYR A 86 15.19 -17.59 11.24
C TYR A 86 15.45 -16.15 10.74
N THR A 87 16.15 -15.34 11.54
CA THR A 87 16.44 -13.94 11.18
C THR A 87 17.35 -13.83 9.96
N LEU A 88 18.36 -14.69 9.85
CA LEU A 88 19.27 -14.70 8.71
C LEU A 88 18.55 -15.06 7.40
N LEU A 89 17.69 -16.08 7.43
CA LEU A 89 16.90 -16.48 6.28
C LEU A 89 15.97 -15.36 5.80
N LEU A 90 15.41 -14.58 6.73
CA LEU A 90 14.56 -13.43 6.40
C LEU A 90 15.32 -12.19 5.98
N LEU A 91 16.51 -11.96 6.54
CA LEU A 91 17.34 -10.80 6.18
C LEU A 91 17.71 -10.81 4.70
N LEU A 92 17.91 -11.99 4.11
CA LEU A 92 18.28 -12.11 2.70
C LEU A 92 17.24 -11.47 1.75
N PRO A 93 15.96 -11.93 1.70
CA PRO A 93 14.96 -11.32 0.84
C PRO A 93 14.60 -9.90 1.26
N VAL A 94 14.58 -9.59 2.56
CA VAL A 94 14.27 -8.23 3.05
C VAL A 94 15.31 -7.22 2.57
N LEU A 95 16.59 -7.53 2.72
CA LEU A 95 17.67 -6.64 2.29
C LEU A 95 17.73 -6.53 0.77
N LEU A 96 17.44 -7.62 0.05
CA LEU A 96 17.36 -7.60 -1.41
C LEU A 96 16.30 -6.60 -1.86
N LEU A 97 15.09 -6.68 -1.31
CA LEU A 97 14.00 -5.73 -1.62
C LEU A 97 14.39 -4.29 -1.28
N ILE A 98 15.04 -4.05 -0.13
CA ILE A 98 15.45 -2.70 0.29
C ILE A 98 16.52 -2.11 -0.66
N LEU A 99 17.52 -2.89 -1.06
CA LEU A 99 18.60 -2.40 -1.92
C LEU A 99 18.17 -2.29 -3.38
N SER A 100 17.36 -3.22 -3.88
CA SER A 100 16.77 -3.16 -5.22
C SER A 100 15.79 -2.00 -5.35
N ASP A 101 15.07 -1.64 -4.29
CA ASP A 101 14.10 -0.55 -4.33
C ASP A 101 14.72 0.80 -4.74
N ILE A 102 15.96 1.11 -4.34
CA ILE A 102 16.60 2.40 -4.64
C ILE A 102 16.76 2.66 -6.15
N PRO A 103 17.48 1.82 -6.93
CA PRO A 103 17.60 2.01 -8.36
C PRO A 103 16.24 1.91 -9.06
N MET A 104 15.34 1.02 -8.58
CA MET A 104 14.01 0.87 -9.17
C MET A 104 13.15 2.11 -8.99
N PHE A 105 13.20 2.74 -7.81
CA PHE A 105 12.51 4.00 -7.55
C PHE A 105 12.99 5.12 -8.47
N ARG A 106 14.30 5.18 -8.77
CA ARG A 106 14.84 6.17 -9.71
C ARG A 106 14.29 5.99 -11.14
N ILE A 107 14.01 4.76 -11.55
CA ILE A 107 13.49 4.44 -12.89
C ILE A 107 11.95 4.59 -12.93
N TRP A 108 11.25 4.10 -11.91
CA TRP A 108 9.79 3.96 -11.92
C TRP A 108 9.05 5.07 -11.16
N GLY A 109 9.71 5.77 -10.24
CA GLY A 109 9.13 6.86 -9.44
C GLY A 109 8.18 6.40 -8.32
N PHE A 110 8.15 5.09 -8.02
CA PHE A 110 7.40 4.50 -6.91
C PHE A 110 8.19 3.36 -6.26
N ARG A 111 7.86 3.06 -4.99
CA ARG A 111 8.53 2.02 -4.19
C ARG A 111 8.18 0.63 -4.72
N ILE A 112 9.13 -0.30 -4.62
CA ILE A 112 9.04 -1.67 -5.12
C ILE A 112 7.75 -2.34 -4.65
N ASP A 113 6.94 -2.78 -5.60
CA ASP A 113 5.74 -3.59 -5.41
C ASP A 113 5.92 -4.94 -6.15
N ALA A 114 4.84 -5.66 -6.48
CA ALA A 114 4.93 -6.93 -7.20
C ALA A 114 5.38 -6.82 -8.67
N THR A 115 5.47 -5.61 -9.24
CA THR A 115 5.88 -5.36 -10.63
C THR A 115 7.15 -6.11 -11.08
N PRO A 116 8.25 -6.20 -10.29
CA PRO A 116 9.46 -6.89 -10.70
C PRO A 116 9.25 -8.37 -11.01
N LEU A 117 8.27 -9.03 -10.38
CA LEU A 117 7.97 -10.44 -10.62
C LEU A 117 7.52 -10.69 -12.07
N LYS A 118 6.87 -9.71 -12.70
CA LYS A 118 6.43 -9.78 -14.10
C LYS A 118 7.57 -9.63 -15.10
N TYR A 119 8.70 -9.06 -14.68
CA TYR A 119 9.90 -9.00 -15.50
C TYR A 119 10.75 -10.26 -15.35
N LEU A 120 10.64 -10.98 -14.23
CA LEU A 120 11.33 -12.26 -14.04
C LEU A 120 10.84 -13.36 -14.99
N SER A 121 9.60 -13.28 -15.50
CA SER A 121 9.12 -14.16 -16.57
C SER A 121 9.82 -13.92 -17.91
N ASN A 122 10.43 -12.74 -18.12
CA ASN A 122 11.24 -12.41 -19.28
C ASN A 122 12.67 -11.99 -18.88
N PRO A 123 13.55 -12.94 -18.51
CA PRO A 123 14.89 -12.64 -17.97
C PRO A 123 15.76 -11.78 -18.90
N ARG A 124 15.60 -11.92 -20.22
CA ARG A 124 16.31 -11.11 -21.22
C ARG A 124 15.94 -9.63 -21.15
N GLU A 125 14.65 -9.33 -21.01
CA GLU A 125 14.14 -7.96 -20.89
C GLU A 125 14.54 -7.34 -19.54
N ALA A 126 14.48 -8.13 -18.47
CA ALA A 126 14.94 -7.72 -17.15
C ALA A 126 16.44 -7.36 -17.15
N TRP A 127 17.29 -8.20 -17.77
CA TRP A 127 18.72 -7.93 -17.88
C TRP A 127 19.00 -6.69 -18.74
N ALA A 128 18.32 -6.54 -19.88
CA ALA A 128 18.45 -5.35 -20.72
C ALA A 128 18.06 -4.06 -19.98
N SER A 129 17.08 -4.14 -19.07
CA SER A 129 16.62 -3.02 -18.27
C SER A 129 17.57 -2.62 -17.14
N VAL A 130 18.48 -3.52 -16.72
CA VAL A 130 19.37 -3.32 -15.55
C VAL A 130 20.85 -3.25 -15.96
N SER A 131 21.20 -3.67 -17.18
CA SER A 131 22.60 -3.75 -17.66
C SER A 131 23.34 -2.41 -17.68
N HIS A 132 22.62 -1.29 -17.78
CA HIS A 132 23.17 0.06 -17.72
C HIS A 132 23.53 0.51 -16.29
N LEU A 133 23.06 -0.22 -15.27
CA LEU A 133 23.37 0.06 -13.87
C LEU A 133 24.70 -0.60 -13.47
N PRO A 134 25.43 -0.05 -12.49
CA PRO A 134 26.64 -0.68 -11.96
C PRO A 134 26.32 -1.91 -11.10
N VAL A 135 25.84 -3.00 -11.73
CA VAL A 135 25.33 -4.22 -11.08
C VAL A 135 26.34 -4.80 -10.09
N TRP A 136 27.62 -4.83 -10.47
CA TRP A 136 28.69 -5.34 -9.60
C TRP A 136 28.87 -4.51 -8.32
N ALA A 137 28.72 -3.19 -8.40
CA ALA A 137 28.78 -2.33 -7.22
C ALA A 137 27.60 -2.57 -6.28
N TYR A 138 26.38 -2.75 -6.82
CA TYR A 138 25.21 -3.11 -6.02
C TYR A 138 25.33 -4.51 -5.41
N ALA A 139 25.87 -5.48 -6.15
CA ALA A 139 26.11 -6.84 -5.64
C ALA A 139 27.14 -6.84 -4.51
N LEU A 140 28.25 -6.11 -4.67
CA LEU A 140 29.27 -5.96 -3.62
C LEU A 140 28.69 -5.25 -2.38
N ALA A 141 27.95 -4.16 -2.58
CA ALA A 141 27.27 -3.45 -1.50
C ALA A 141 26.27 -4.36 -0.76
N PHE A 142 25.50 -5.18 -1.50
CA PHE A 142 24.60 -6.17 -0.92
C PHE A 142 25.36 -7.19 -0.06
N ILE A 143 26.45 -7.76 -0.57
CA ILE A 143 27.25 -8.74 0.19
C ILE A 143 27.80 -8.13 1.48
N ILE A 144 28.37 -6.92 1.42
CA ILE A 144 28.93 -6.23 2.58
C ILE A 144 27.83 -5.93 3.61
N LEU A 145 26.70 -5.35 3.17
CA LEU A 145 25.59 -5.01 4.06
C LEU A 145 24.94 -6.26 4.65
N TYR A 146 24.77 -7.33 3.87
CA TYR A 146 24.22 -8.59 4.32
C TYR A 146 25.13 -9.25 5.35
N ALA A 147 26.43 -9.32 5.10
CA ALA A 147 27.41 -9.86 6.04
C ALA A 147 27.42 -9.05 7.35
N GLY A 148 27.46 -7.71 7.26
CA GLY A 148 27.40 -6.81 8.41
C GLY A 148 26.12 -6.97 9.22
N ALA A 149 24.96 -7.02 8.55
CA ALA A 149 23.67 -7.25 9.19
C ALA A 149 23.60 -8.63 9.86
N CYS A 150 24.10 -9.68 9.21
CA CYS A 150 24.18 -11.02 9.78
C CYS A 150 25.07 -11.07 11.02
N MET A 151 26.23 -10.42 10.99
CA MET A 151 27.13 -10.34 12.14
C MET A 151 26.48 -9.61 13.31
N LEU A 152 25.85 -8.46 13.04
CA LEU A 152 25.16 -7.66 14.06
C LEU A 152 23.98 -8.42 14.65
N ALA A 153 23.14 -9.03 13.80
CA ALA A 153 22.00 -9.84 14.21
C ALA A 153 22.44 -11.04 15.07
N LYS A 154 23.48 -11.79 14.65
CA LYS A 154 24.01 -12.91 15.43
C LYS A 154 24.49 -12.47 16.81
N ARG A 155 25.27 -11.38 16.89
CA ARG A 155 25.78 -10.83 18.16
C ARG A 155 24.66 -10.33 19.06
N PHE A 156 23.70 -9.60 18.51
CA PHE A 156 22.54 -9.11 19.23
C PHE A 156 21.69 -10.26 19.76
N LEU A 157 21.31 -11.22 18.91
CA LEU A 157 20.47 -12.35 19.27
C LEU A 157 21.14 -13.30 20.26
N ALA A 158 22.45 -13.51 20.17
CA ALA A 158 23.18 -14.30 21.17
C ALA A 158 23.07 -13.68 22.57
N ARG A 159 23.22 -12.35 22.68
CA ARG A 159 23.09 -11.62 23.95
C ARG A 159 21.65 -11.57 24.43
N ALA A 160 20.71 -11.25 23.55
CA ALA A 160 19.29 -11.13 23.90
C ALA A 160 18.71 -12.49 24.31
N ALA A 161 19.06 -13.57 23.61
CA ALA A 161 18.55 -14.92 23.87
C ALA A 161 19.19 -15.58 25.11
N ALA A 162 20.28 -15.05 25.67
CA ALA A 162 20.92 -15.59 26.87
C ALA A 162 19.93 -15.71 28.04
N GLY A 163 18.98 -14.77 28.15
CA GLY A 163 17.94 -14.78 29.17
C GLY A 163 16.90 -15.91 29.03
N LEU A 164 16.79 -16.55 27.85
CA LEU A 164 15.79 -17.61 27.59
C LEU A 164 16.10 -18.93 28.33
N GLN A 165 17.34 -19.10 28.80
CA GLN A 165 17.74 -20.25 29.62
C GLN A 165 17.22 -20.15 31.05
N ARG A 166 16.82 -18.95 31.49
CA ARG A 166 16.27 -18.74 32.83
C ARG A 166 14.93 -19.46 32.97
N GLN A 167 14.78 -20.23 34.04
CA GLN A 167 13.49 -20.82 34.37
C GLN A 167 12.51 -19.72 34.80
N GLU A 168 11.34 -19.73 34.17
CA GLU A 168 10.23 -18.85 34.49
C GLU A 168 9.04 -19.72 34.88
N ARG A 169 8.18 -19.20 35.76
CA ARG A 169 6.90 -19.82 36.05
C ARG A 169 6.10 -19.90 34.76
N TRP A 170 5.77 -21.12 34.31
CA TRP A 170 5.18 -21.36 33.00
C TRP A 170 3.89 -20.55 32.77
N TYR A 171 3.03 -20.41 33.79
CA TYR A 171 1.79 -19.65 33.70
C TYR A 171 2.03 -18.14 33.49
N VAL A 172 3.10 -17.58 34.05
CA VAL A 172 3.50 -16.17 33.81
C VAL A 172 4.05 -16.02 32.39
N ALA A 173 4.90 -16.96 31.94
CA ALA A 173 5.47 -16.92 30.61
C ALA A 173 4.38 -17.05 29.52
N VAL A 174 3.48 -18.02 29.65
CA VAL A 174 2.39 -18.26 28.70
C VAL A 174 1.42 -17.08 28.67
N SER A 175 0.92 -16.61 29.83
CA SER A 175 -0.03 -15.49 29.87
C SER A 175 0.54 -14.22 29.26
N THR A 176 1.77 -13.83 29.62
CA THR A 176 2.40 -12.62 29.09
C THR A 176 2.72 -12.73 27.60
N LEU A 177 3.12 -13.90 27.12
CA LEU A 177 3.35 -14.13 25.69
C LEU A 177 2.04 -14.14 24.90
N LEU A 178 0.96 -14.74 25.39
CA LEU A 178 -0.34 -14.71 24.71
C LEU A 178 -0.87 -13.28 24.57
N VAL A 179 -0.78 -12.48 25.64
CA VAL A 179 -1.16 -11.06 25.60
C VAL A 179 -0.27 -10.30 24.60
N ALA A 180 1.04 -10.53 24.62
CA ALA A 180 1.96 -9.86 23.70
C ALA A 180 1.75 -10.28 22.24
N THR A 181 1.52 -11.57 21.97
CA THR A 181 1.19 -12.09 20.65
C THR A 181 -0.13 -11.49 20.15
N GLY A 182 -1.16 -11.42 21.01
CA GLY A 182 -2.42 -10.74 20.67
C GLY A 182 -2.21 -9.26 20.38
N ALA A 183 -1.34 -8.59 21.14
CA ALA A 183 -1.01 -7.18 20.93
C ALA A 183 -0.30 -6.92 19.58
N LEU A 184 0.38 -7.90 18.97
CA LEU A 184 0.99 -7.76 17.64
C LEU A 184 -0.04 -7.55 16.52
N ILE A 185 -1.31 -7.93 16.74
CA ILE A 185 -2.40 -7.69 15.77
C ILE A 185 -2.57 -6.19 15.51
N ILE A 186 -2.37 -5.35 16.54
CA ILE A 186 -2.51 -3.90 16.45
C ILE A 186 -1.54 -3.33 15.41
N PRO A 187 -0.20 -3.47 15.54
CA PRO A 187 0.71 -2.98 14.51
C PRO A 187 0.55 -3.72 13.18
N MET A 188 0.22 -5.02 13.14
CA MET A 188 -0.03 -5.72 11.87
C MET A 188 -1.15 -5.05 11.04
N ARG A 189 -2.25 -4.64 11.68
CA ARG A 189 -3.35 -3.88 11.04
C ARG A 189 -3.04 -2.40 10.82
N GLY A 190 -1.90 -1.92 11.30
CA GLY A 190 -1.56 -0.51 11.35
C GLY A 190 -2.24 0.26 12.49
N GLY A 191 -2.91 -0.37 13.44
CA GLY A 191 -3.56 0.28 14.58
C GLY A 191 -5.02 -0.13 14.74
N MET A 192 -5.78 0.68 15.47
CA MET A 192 -7.18 0.41 15.85
C MET A 192 -8.20 0.95 14.84
N GLN A 193 -7.77 1.19 13.61
CA GLN A 193 -8.59 1.78 12.55
C GLN A 193 -9.52 0.74 11.89
N GLN A 194 -10.56 1.20 11.22
CA GLN A 194 -11.56 0.34 10.57
C GLN A 194 -10.95 -0.49 9.43
N THR A 195 -10.20 0.15 8.53
CA THR A 195 -9.59 -0.51 7.37
C THR A 195 -8.21 -1.06 7.66
N PRO A 196 -7.85 -2.28 7.22
CA PRO A 196 -6.46 -2.75 7.29
C PRO A 196 -5.49 -1.77 6.63
N LEU A 197 -4.23 -1.82 7.05
CA LEU A 197 -3.17 -0.99 6.51
C LEU A 197 -3.04 -1.18 4.98
N ASN A 198 -2.98 -0.08 4.25
CA ASN A 198 -2.74 0.00 2.81
C ASN A 198 -1.66 1.05 2.49
N GLN A 199 -1.25 1.18 1.23
CA GLN A 199 -0.24 2.18 0.82
C GLN A 199 -0.65 3.62 1.21
N SER A 200 -1.91 4.00 1.00
CA SER A 200 -2.41 5.35 1.32
C SER A 200 -2.44 5.66 2.82
N SER A 201 -2.37 4.64 3.69
CA SER A 201 -2.43 4.82 5.14
C SER A 201 -1.24 5.58 5.73
N VAL A 202 -0.15 5.72 4.97
CA VAL A 202 1.05 6.47 5.36
C VAL A 202 1.34 7.66 4.44
N TYR A 203 0.41 8.01 3.54
CA TYR A 203 0.52 9.23 2.73
C TYR A 203 0.02 10.42 3.57
N PHE A 204 0.79 11.50 3.59
CA PHE A 204 0.59 12.60 4.55
C PHE A 204 0.82 13.99 3.96
N SER A 205 1.17 14.09 2.68
CA SER A 205 1.48 15.37 2.04
C SER A 205 1.04 15.40 0.57
N SER A 206 1.10 16.57 -0.05
CA SER A 206 0.97 16.72 -1.50
C SER A 206 2.24 16.29 -2.27
N SER A 207 3.39 16.15 -1.58
CA SER A 207 4.62 15.65 -2.20
C SER A 207 4.55 14.15 -2.35
N ASN A 208 4.49 13.69 -3.60
CA ASN A 208 4.55 12.27 -3.88
C ASN A 208 5.85 11.62 -3.38
N TYR A 209 6.99 12.31 -3.51
CA TYR A 209 8.27 11.76 -3.04
C TYR A 209 8.24 11.51 -1.54
N ALA A 210 7.73 12.46 -0.75
CA ALA A 210 7.58 12.29 0.70
C ALA A 210 6.62 11.14 1.07
N ASN A 211 5.52 11.01 0.34
CA ASN A 211 4.55 9.94 0.55
C ASN A 211 5.13 8.55 0.22
N GLN A 212 5.89 8.44 -0.88
CA GLN A 212 6.57 7.20 -1.26
C GLN A 212 7.69 6.85 -0.27
N ALA A 213 8.44 7.84 0.22
CA ALA A 213 9.47 7.62 1.23
C ALA A 213 8.94 7.07 2.57
N ALA A 214 7.67 7.31 2.90
CA ALA A 214 7.04 6.74 4.09
C ALA A 214 6.81 5.22 3.97
N LEU A 215 6.67 4.68 2.76
CA LEU A 215 6.40 3.25 2.55
C LEU A 215 7.59 2.38 2.97
N ASN A 216 7.30 1.26 3.60
CA ASN A 216 8.26 0.18 3.87
C ASN A 216 8.34 -0.74 2.64
N ALA A 217 9.50 -0.87 2.00
CA ALA A 217 9.66 -1.60 0.74
C ALA A 217 9.25 -3.09 0.84
N PRO A 218 9.74 -3.89 1.80
CA PRO A 218 9.29 -5.27 1.98
C PRO A 218 7.77 -5.39 2.23
N TRP A 219 7.21 -4.50 3.05
CA TRP A 219 5.77 -4.47 3.28
C TRP A 219 4.99 -4.17 2.00
N ASN A 220 5.43 -3.16 1.24
CA ASN A 220 4.81 -2.72 0.00
C ASN A 220 4.85 -3.81 -1.08
N PHE A 221 5.97 -4.52 -1.17
CA PHE A 221 6.14 -5.68 -2.03
C PHE A 221 5.13 -6.79 -1.68
N LEU A 222 5.09 -7.22 -0.41
CA LEU A 222 4.16 -8.27 0.03
C LEU A 222 2.70 -7.85 -0.18
N PHE A 223 2.36 -6.61 0.14
CA PHE A 223 1.03 -6.06 -0.12
C PHE A 223 0.69 -6.11 -1.61
N GLY A 224 1.64 -5.78 -2.48
CA GLY A 224 1.50 -5.88 -3.93
C GLY A 224 1.23 -7.32 -4.38
N VAL A 225 2.01 -8.29 -3.87
CA VAL A 225 1.85 -9.71 -4.23
C VAL A 225 0.47 -10.23 -3.82
N VAL A 226 0.05 -9.96 -2.58
CA VAL A 226 -1.27 -10.37 -2.07
C VAL A 226 -2.39 -9.67 -2.82
N SER A 227 -2.26 -8.37 -3.09
CA SER A 227 -3.28 -7.60 -3.80
C SER A 227 -3.41 -8.05 -5.27
N GLU A 228 -2.31 -8.44 -5.91
CA GLU A 228 -2.35 -9.01 -7.26
C GLU A 228 -2.95 -10.41 -7.27
N SER A 229 -2.68 -11.26 -6.26
CA SER A 229 -3.36 -12.55 -6.15
C SER A 229 -4.86 -12.40 -5.88
N ASP A 230 -5.26 -11.40 -5.08
CA ASP A 230 -6.66 -11.10 -4.77
C ASP A 230 -7.39 -10.44 -5.96
N ALA A 231 -6.67 -9.72 -6.83
CA ALA A 231 -7.23 -9.10 -8.04
C ALA A 231 -7.66 -10.11 -9.11
N GLY A 232 -7.51 -11.41 -8.84
CA GLY A 232 -7.83 -12.50 -9.75
C GLY A 232 -6.71 -12.78 -10.75
N SER A 233 -6.78 -13.98 -11.35
CA SER A 233 -5.84 -14.48 -12.35
C SER A 233 -5.48 -13.42 -13.41
N GLU A 234 -4.20 -13.38 -13.85
CA GLU A 234 -3.81 -12.64 -15.07
C GLU A 234 -4.63 -13.10 -16.30
N VAL A 235 -5.20 -14.31 -16.23
CA VAL A 235 -6.18 -14.79 -17.19
C VAL A 235 -7.50 -14.08 -16.94
N ASN A 236 -7.83 -13.17 -17.86
CA ASN A 236 -9.16 -12.56 -17.94
C ASN A 236 -10.24 -13.67 -17.97
N PRO A 237 -11.03 -13.86 -16.90
CA PRO A 237 -12.06 -14.90 -16.89
C PRO A 237 -13.25 -14.54 -17.81
N TYR A 238 -13.29 -13.31 -18.32
CA TYR A 238 -14.31 -12.80 -19.24
C TYR A 238 -13.84 -12.91 -20.70
N ASN A 239 -13.28 -14.07 -21.08
CA ASN A 239 -12.90 -14.35 -22.47
C ASN A 239 -14.08 -14.96 -23.24
N TYR A 240 -15.09 -14.13 -23.54
CA TYR A 240 -16.32 -14.58 -24.22
C TYR A 240 -16.23 -14.55 -25.75
N MET A 241 -15.22 -13.89 -26.32
CA MET A 241 -15.10 -13.70 -27.76
C MET A 241 -13.63 -13.48 -28.18
N PRO A 242 -13.28 -13.70 -29.46
CA PRO A 242 -11.95 -13.40 -29.97
C PRO A 242 -11.53 -11.94 -29.75
N ALA A 243 -10.25 -11.73 -29.41
CA ALA A 243 -9.73 -10.39 -29.09
C ALA A 243 -9.93 -9.35 -30.21
N ALA A 244 -9.87 -9.78 -31.48
CA ALA A 244 -10.13 -8.91 -32.63
C ALA A 244 -11.60 -8.44 -32.67
N GLU A 245 -12.53 -9.32 -32.30
CA GLU A 245 -13.96 -8.98 -32.23
C GLU A 245 -14.23 -8.01 -31.07
N ALA A 246 -13.71 -8.31 -29.88
CA ALA A 246 -13.82 -7.42 -28.72
C ALA A 246 -13.26 -6.02 -29.03
N LYS A 247 -12.10 -5.93 -29.68
CA LYS A 247 -11.50 -4.67 -30.09
C LYS A 247 -12.38 -3.90 -31.08
N ARG A 248 -12.97 -4.58 -32.08
CA ARG A 248 -13.91 -3.92 -33.02
C ARG A 248 -15.13 -3.35 -32.30
N ILE A 249 -15.70 -4.08 -31.35
CA ILE A 249 -16.85 -3.60 -30.57
C ILE A 249 -16.46 -2.36 -29.76
N VAL A 250 -15.34 -2.41 -29.03
CA VAL A 250 -14.86 -1.25 -28.25
C VAL A 250 -14.54 -0.06 -29.13
N ASP A 251 -13.88 -0.26 -30.28
CA ASP A 251 -13.55 0.80 -31.23
C ASP A 251 -14.80 1.41 -31.88
N SER A 252 -15.91 0.66 -31.95
CA SER A 252 -17.21 1.16 -32.44
C SER A 252 -17.96 2.02 -31.42
N LEU A 253 -17.56 2.00 -30.14
CA LEU A 253 -18.20 2.83 -29.12
C LEU A 253 -17.92 4.31 -29.41
N PRO A 254 -18.91 5.20 -29.23
CA PRO A 254 -18.72 6.63 -29.40
C PRO A 254 -17.62 7.14 -28.47
N LYS A 255 -16.53 7.67 -29.03
CA LYS A 255 -15.45 8.30 -28.26
C LYS A 255 -15.82 9.67 -27.72
N GLU A 256 -16.78 10.31 -28.37
CA GLU A 256 -17.38 11.56 -27.96
C GLU A 256 -18.88 11.34 -27.75
N GLY A 257 -19.40 11.83 -26.63
CA GLY A 257 -20.84 11.88 -26.43
C GLY A 257 -21.48 12.92 -27.36
N PRO A 258 -22.81 12.87 -27.55
CA PRO A 258 -23.51 13.98 -28.18
C PRO A 258 -23.15 15.28 -27.45
N LYS A 259 -22.90 16.36 -28.19
CA LYS A 259 -22.74 17.71 -27.64
C LYS A 259 -24.09 18.20 -27.09
N ILE A 260 -24.59 17.53 -26.07
CA ILE A 260 -25.72 17.99 -25.28
C ILE A 260 -25.12 19.05 -24.38
N LEU A 261 -25.21 20.30 -24.83
CA LEU A 261 -25.45 21.49 -24.05
C LEU A 261 -25.34 22.65 -25.04
N ALA A 262 -26.49 23.24 -25.36
CA ALA A 262 -26.52 24.64 -25.76
C ALA A 262 -25.97 25.43 -24.57
N ALA A 263 -24.64 25.60 -24.53
CA ALA A 263 -24.01 26.34 -23.48
C ALA A 263 -24.51 27.78 -23.60
N LYS A 264 -25.35 28.21 -22.65
CA LYS A 264 -25.22 29.60 -22.20
C LYS A 264 -23.73 29.79 -21.93
N LYS A 265 -23.12 30.75 -22.62
CA LYS A 265 -21.73 31.15 -22.35
C LYS A 265 -21.67 31.67 -20.92
N TYR A 266 -21.34 30.79 -20.00
CA TYR A 266 -20.80 31.18 -18.70
C TYR A 266 -19.29 31.22 -18.89
N ASP A 267 -18.70 32.39 -18.79
CA ASP A 267 -17.25 32.53 -18.80
C ASP A 267 -16.71 31.98 -17.47
N GLN A 268 -16.09 30.80 -17.54
CA GLN A 268 -15.44 30.10 -16.42
C GLN A 268 -16.31 29.94 -15.15
N PRO A 269 -17.42 29.17 -15.19
CA PRO A 269 -18.28 28.97 -14.03
C PRO A 269 -17.57 28.16 -12.93
N ASN A 270 -17.89 28.42 -11.67
CA ASN A 270 -17.51 27.51 -10.58
C ASN A 270 -18.20 26.15 -10.75
N LEU A 271 -17.44 25.06 -10.64
CA LEU A 271 -17.97 23.70 -10.72
C LEU A 271 -18.02 23.05 -9.35
N ILE A 272 -19.20 22.57 -8.96
CA ILE A 272 -19.42 21.79 -7.75
C ILE A 272 -19.92 20.41 -8.16
N VAL A 273 -19.14 19.37 -7.83
CA VAL A 273 -19.50 17.97 -8.07
C VAL A 273 -19.88 17.34 -6.74
N VAL A 274 -21.14 16.93 -6.60
CA VAL A 274 -21.65 16.25 -5.40
C VAL A 274 -21.73 14.76 -5.66
N ILE A 275 -20.91 13.98 -4.97
CA ILE A 275 -20.96 12.51 -5.01
C ILE A 275 -21.72 12.04 -3.77
N TRP A 276 -22.93 11.51 -3.97
CA TRP A 276 -23.77 11.05 -2.87
C TRP A 276 -23.52 9.56 -2.58
N GLU A 277 -22.89 9.29 -1.44
CA GLU A 277 -22.68 7.93 -0.92
C GLU A 277 -24.00 7.19 -0.73
N SER A 278 -24.11 6.00 -1.35
CA SER A 278 -25.29 5.14 -1.30
C SER A 278 -26.63 5.78 -1.77
N GLY A 279 -26.57 6.88 -2.52
CA GLY A 279 -27.74 7.57 -3.06
C GLY A 279 -28.34 6.85 -4.27
N THR A 280 -29.45 6.12 -4.08
CA THR A 280 -30.11 5.36 -5.16
C THR A 280 -31.37 6.05 -5.69
N ALA A 281 -31.77 5.75 -6.93
CA ALA A 281 -33.02 6.26 -7.51
C ALA A 281 -34.28 5.97 -6.66
N LYS A 282 -34.24 4.94 -5.78
CA LYS A 282 -35.36 4.57 -4.90
C LYS A 282 -35.72 5.64 -3.86
N MET A 283 -34.80 6.56 -3.57
CA MET A 283 -35.03 7.66 -2.62
C MET A 283 -35.65 8.90 -3.28
N ILE A 284 -35.55 9.00 -4.60
CA ILE A 284 -36.04 10.14 -5.37
C ILE A 284 -37.56 10.05 -5.44
N ASP A 285 -38.24 11.18 -5.19
CA ASP A 285 -39.71 11.26 -5.09
C ASP A 285 -40.34 10.31 -4.05
N ARG A 286 -39.53 9.66 -3.21
CA ARG A 286 -40.02 8.78 -2.15
C ARG A 286 -40.58 9.60 -1.00
N VAL A 287 -41.73 9.18 -0.50
CA VAL A 287 -42.38 9.73 0.69
C VAL A 287 -42.55 8.60 1.70
N VAL A 288 -42.22 8.86 2.96
CA VAL A 288 -42.43 7.95 4.10
C VAL A 288 -43.19 8.73 5.16
N ASP A 289 -44.34 8.22 5.58
CA ASP A 289 -45.22 8.86 6.57
C ASP A 289 -45.56 10.34 6.26
N GLY A 290 -45.78 10.64 4.98
CA GLY A 290 -46.07 12.00 4.51
C GLY A 290 -44.85 12.91 4.37
N VAL A 291 -43.65 12.43 4.72
CA VAL A 291 -42.40 13.20 4.64
C VAL A 291 -41.58 12.79 3.40
N PRO A 292 -41.25 13.72 2.49
CA PRO A 292 -40.34 13.44 1.37
C PRO A 292 -38.93 13.08 1.87
N VAL A 293 -38.34 12.03 1.30
CA VAL A 293 -37.01 11.52 1.70
C VAL A 293 -35.88 12.44 1.20
N ALA A 294 -36.01 13.00 -0.01
CA ALA A 294 -34.98 13.84 -0.63
C ALA A 294 -35.54 15.17 -1.18
N PRO A 295 -36.19 16.02 -0.36
CA PRO A 295 -36.93 17.20 -0.83
C PRO A 295 -36.05 18.20 -1.59
N GLY A 296 -34.79 18.39 -1.17
CA GLY A 296 -33.85 19.27 -1.86
C GLY A 296 -33.48 18.77 -3.26
N LEU A 297 -33.20 17.47 -3.40
CA LEU A 297 -32.87 16.88 -4.70
C LEU A 297 -34.09 16.83 -5.63
N ASN A 298 -35.29 16.56 -5.08
CA ASN A 298 -36.54 16.62 -5.85
C ASN A 298 -36.81 18.03 -6.39
N ARG A 299 -36.44 19.09 -5.66
CA ARG A 299 -36.49 20.47 -6.16
C ARG A 299 -35.49 20.70 -7.30
N LEU A 300 -34.21 20.34 -7.08
CA LEU A 300 -33.15 20.50 -8.08
C LEU A 300 -33.44 19.76 -9.38
N LYS A 301 -34.12 18.60 -9.30
CA LYS A 301 -34.59 17.84 -10.47
C LYS A 301 -35.49 18.66 -11.40
N GLY A 302 -36.27 19.62 -10.87
CA GLY A 302 -37.12 20.52 -11.66
C GLY A 302 -36.44 21.79 -12.15
N GLU A 303 -35.30 22.17 -11.57
CA GLU A 303 -34.56 23.41 -11.90
C GLU A 303 -33.43 23.19 -12.93
N GLY A 304 -33.12 21.93 -13.27
CA GLY A 304 -31.98 21.58 -14.11
C GLY A 304 -32.24 20.43 -15.09
N VAL A 305 -31.16 19.84 -15.59
CA VAL A 305 -31.21 18.67 -16.49
C VAL A 305 -31.22 17.40 -15.64
N TRP A 306 -32.33 16.67 -15.67
CA TRP A 306 -32.48 15.40 -14.97
C TRP A 306 -32.21 14.21 -15.88
N PHE A 307 -31.29 13.34 -15.48
CA PHE A 307 -31.00 12.09 -16.17
C PHE A 307 -31.76 10.94 -15.52
N ALA A 308 -32.99 10.68 -15.99
CA ALA A 308 -33.82 9.60 -15.46
C ALA A 308 -33.22 8.19 -15.63
N ASN A 309 -32.33 8.03 -16.62
CA ASN A 309 -31.64 6.78 -16.95
C ASN A 309 -30.13 6.89 -16.68
N ALA A 310 -29.76 7.38 -15.49
CA ALA A 310 -28.37 7.41 -15.04
C ALA A 310 -28.03 6.13 -14.27
N PHE A 311 -27.07 5.36 -14.78
CA PHE A 311 -26.61 4.12 -14.16
C PHE A 311 -25.21 4.28 -13.59
N ALA A 312 -25.00 3.76 -12.38
CA ALA A 312 -23.66 3.67 -11.82
C ALA A 312 -22.81 2.69 -12.62
N SER A 313 -21.52 3.02 -12.84
CA SER A 313 -20.60 2.10 -13.52
C SER A 313 -20.35 0.83 -12.70
N GLY A 314 -20.52 0.88 -11.37
CA GLY A 314 -20.35 -0.26 -10.49
C GLY A 314 -21.18 -0.14 -9.21
N ASP A 315 -21.06 -1.15 -8.37
CA ASP A 315 -21.85 -1.41 -7.17
C ASP A 315 -21.17 -0.95 -5.86
N ARG A 316 -19.99 -0.34 -5.95
CA ARG A 316 -19.17 0.07 -4.80
C ARG A 316 -18.57 1.44 -5.00
N THR A 317 -18.35 2.16 -3.90
CA THR A 317 -17.69 3.48 -3.86
C THR A 317 -16.32 3.46 -4.56
N ASP A 318 -15.55 2.38 -4.39
CA ASP A 318 -14.23 2.22 -5.01
C ASP A 318 -14.28 2.05 -6.54
N LYS A 319 -15.46 1.81 -7.13
CA LYS A 319 -15.72 1.83 -8.58
C LYS A 319 -16.44 3.09 -9.04
N GLY A 320 -17.33 3.64 -8.21
CA GLY A 320 -18.09 4.85 -8.53
C GLY A 320 -17.23 6.11 -8.60
N VAL A 321 -16.31 6.29 -7.64
CA VAL A 321 -15.45 7.49 -7.58
C VAL A 321 -14.55 7.62 -8.83
N PRO A 322 -13.85 6.57 -9.32
CA PRO A 322 -13.06 6.65 -10.55
C PRO A 322 -13.91 6.88 -11.80
N ALA A 323 -15.13 6.33 -11.83
CA ALA A 323 -16.04 6.56 -12.95
C ALA A 323 -16.44 8.04 -13.04
N VAL A 324 -16.78 8.67 -11.91
CA VAL A 324 -17.15 10.10 -11.88
C VAL A 324 -15.93 10.99 -12.14
N LEU A 325 -14.80 10.74 -11.49
CA LEU A 325 -13.66 11.65 -11.52
C LEU A 325 -12.74 11.46 -12.73
N SER A 326 -12.69 10.28 -13.33
CA SER A 326 -11.75 9.93 -14.40
C SER A 326 -12.39 9.31 -15.63
N GLY A 327 -13.72 9.11 -15.63
CA GLY A 327 -14.39 8.32 -16.67
C GLY A 327 -13.87 6.88 -16.72
N TYR A 328 -13.26 6.38 -15.64
CA TYR A 328 -12.62 5.07 -15.64
C TYR A 328 -13.68 3.99 -15.44
N PRO A 329 -13.82 3.02 -16.36
CA PRO A 329 -14.85 1.99 -16.26
C PRO A 329 -14.59 1.09 -15.05
N ALA A 330 -15.67 0.66 -14.39
CA ALA A 330 -15.58 -0.34 -13.34
C ALA A 330 -14.97 -1.64 -13.87
N LEU A 331 -13.96 -2.14 -13.17
CA LEU A 331 -13.40 -3.45 -13.45
C LEU A 331 -14.12 -4.52 -12.62
N PRO A 332 -14.31 -5.74 -13.18
CA PRO A 332 -15.07 -6.77 -12.49
C PRO A 332 -14.34 -7.33 -11.27
N LEU A 333 -13.02 -7.53 -11.35
CA LEU A 333 -12.23 -8.22 -10.31
C LEU A 333 -11.45 -7.28 -9.39
N SER A 334 -11.30 -6.01 -9.77
CA SER A 334 -10.46 -5.07 -9.02
C SER A 334 -11.02 -3.66 -9.07
N SER A 335 -10.45 -2.78 -8.24
CA SER A 335 -10.68 -1.33 -8.33
C SER A 335 -9.34 -0.63 -8.48
N ILE A 336 -9.28 0.32 -9.41
CA ILE A 336 -8.08 1.13 -9.65
C ILE A 336 -7.67 1.92 -8.40
N ILE A 337 -8.61 2.33 -7.53
CA ILE A 337 -8.31 3.08 -6.29
C ILE A 337 -7.46 2.26 -5.33
N ARG A 338 -7.60 0.93 -5.33
CA ARG A 338 -6.78 0.04 -4.51
C ARG A 338 -5.34 -0.09 -5.02
N LEU A 339 -5.07 0.47 -6.19
CA LEU A 339 -3.76 0.49 -6.84
C LEU A 339 -3.30 1.96 -7.01
N PRO A 340 -2.89 2.66 -5.92
CA PRO A 340 -2.53 4.09 -5.98
C PRO A 340 -1.52 4.44 -7.08
N ASN A 341 -0.55 3.55 -7.33
CA ASN A 341 0.45 3.72 -8.40
C ASN A 341 -0.16 3.75 -9.82
N LYS A 342 -1.30 3.07 -10.02
CA LYS A 342 -2.07 3.11 -11.29
C LYS A 342 -3.08 4.25 -11.27
N ALA A 343 -3.84 4.41 -10.19
CA ALA A 343 -4.87 5.46 -10.07
C ALA A 343 -4.32 6.87 -10.32
N ARG A 344 -3.13 7.17 -9.81
CA ARG A 344 -2.48 8.48 -9.99
C ARG A 344 -2.16 8.85 -11.44
N LYS A 345 -2.12 7.87 -12.35
CA LYS A 345 -1.81 8.08 -13.78
C LYS A 345 -3.07 8.42 -14.58
N LEU A 346 -4.25 8.29 -13.98
CA LEU A 346 -5.50 8.64 -14.62
C LEU A 346 -5.60 10.15 -14.82
N ALA A 347 -6.12 10.56 -15.97
CA ALA A 347 -6.67 11.91 -16.11
C ALA A 347 -7.85 12.03 -15.14
N THR A 348 -7.87 13.07 -14.34
CA THR A 348 -8.93 13.33 -13.36
C THR A 348 -9.53 14.70 -13.63
N LEU A 349 -10.83 14.89 -13.38
CA LEU A 349 -11.52 16.18 -13.52
C LEU A 349 -10.74 17.30 -12.78
N PRO A 350 -10.34 17.15 -11.50
CA PRO A 350 -9.54 18.17 -10.82
C PRO A 350 -8.20 18.46 -11.49
N GLY A 351 -7.55 17.45 -12.07
CA GLY A 351 -6.30 17.62 -12.82
C GLY A 351 -6.49 18.42 -14.10
N LEU A 352 -7.54 18.11 -14.87
CA LEU A 352 -7.88 18.79 -16.12
C LEU A 352 -8.29 20.26 -15.87
N TYR A 353 -9.16 20.51 -14.88
CA TYR A 353 -9.57 21.87 -14.53
C TYR A 353 -8.41 22.72 -13.99
N ARG A 354 -7.46 22.13 -13.26
CA ARG A 354 -6.25 22.85 -12.83
C ARG A 354 -5.39 23.32 -14.01
N GLN A 355 -5.29 22.51 -15.07
CA GLN A 355 -4.60 22.91 -16.32
C GLN A 355 -5.31 24.08 -17.01
N GLN A 356 -6.61 24.27 -16.78
CA GLN A 356 -7.41 25.39 -17.28
C GLN A 356 -7.46 26.59 -16.33
N GLY A 357 -6.67 26.60 -15.25
CA GLY A 357 -6.57 27.73 -14.30
C GLY A 357 -7.54 27.68 -13.12
N TYR A 358 -8.31 26.60 -12.94
CA TYR A 358 -9.21 26.48 -11.79
C TYR A 358 -8.46 26.08 -10.51
N HIS A 359 -8.95 26.61 -9.39
CA HIS A 359 -8.63 26.09 -8.07
C HIS A 359 -9.53 24.87 -7.77
N THR A 360 -8.91 23.77 -7.34
CA THR A 360 -9.63 22.51 -7.10
C THR A 360 -9.47 22.05 -5.66
N ALA A 361 -10.58 21.65 -5.04
CA ALA A 361 -10.65 21.15 -3.67
C ALA A 361 -11.57 19.92 -3.61
N PHE A 362 -11.34 19.08 -2.60
CA PHE A 362 -12.15 17.90 -2.29
C PHE A 362 -12.39 17.90 -0.78
N TYR A 363 -13.62 17.63 -0.36
CA TYR A 363 -14.09 17.73 1.03
C TYR A 363 -14.67 16.40 1.51
#